data_AF-A0A2N5Z7N9-F1
#
_entry.id   AF-A0A2N5Z7N9-F1
#
_cell.length_a   1.000
_cell.length_b   1.000
_cell.length_c   1.000
_cell.angle_alpha   90.00
_cell.angle_beta   90.00
_cell.angle_gamma   90.00
#
_symmetry.space_group_name_H-M   'P 1'
#
loop_
_entity.id
_entity.type
_entity.pdbx_description
1 polymer ?
#
loop_
_entity_poly.entity_id
_entity_poly.type
_entity_poly.pdbx_seq_one_letter_code
_entity_poly.pdbx_strand_id
1 'polypeptide(L)'
;MKHFFLLFVLTIFSGIVIAQNKIEFKGNVDVKGKSKEDIKKELCNWFDGYRTFKDLLNNKVDTITGKGHFPFITDADLQGADKAGKEAIEKVNGMFTYTITLVFRNGGYSYIFTDFTHYPSDSKSDMDFGIITDDLQLPSNVKCTSDGEWCESIWKEMHRQIKAKAPLLIGTLPHYASK
;
A
#
# COMPACT_ATOMS: atom_id res chain seq x y z
N MET A 1 15.38 10.25 51.26
CA MET A 1 14.48 9.32 50.52
C MET A 1 13.33 10.02 49.77
N LYS A 2 13.42 11.30 49.40
CA LYS A 2 12.38 11.98 48.59
C LYS A 2 12.85 12.40 47.18
N HIS A 3 14.14 12.25 46.87
CA HIS A 3 14.71 12.63 45.57
C HIS A 3 14.95 11.45 44.62
N PHE A 4 14.75 10.21 45.08
CA PHE A 4 14.94 9.02 44.24
C PHE A 4 13.67 8.64 43.45
N PHE A 5 12.50 9.09 43.91
CA PHE A 5 11.21 8.77 43.27
C PHE A 5 10.92 9.67 42.05
N LEU A 6 11.57 10.83 41.94
CA LEU A 6 11.35 11.77 40.83
C LEU A 6 12.10 11.37 39.54
N LEU A 7 13.13 10.53 39.65
CA LEU A 7 13.93 10.07 38.51
C LEU A 7 13.32 8.87 37.78
N PHE A 8 12.33 8.19 38.38
CA PHE A 8 11.68 7.03 37.76
C PHE A 8 10.46 7.39 36.90
N VAL A 9 9.91 8.59 37.05
CA VAL A 9 8.73 9.05 36.29
C VAL A 9 9.14 9.68 34.94
N LEU A 10 10.41 10.06 34.76
CA LEU A 10 10.92 10.68 33.53
C LEU A 10 11.38 9.69 32.45
N THR A 11 11.53 8.40 32.77
CA THR A 11 11.97 7.37 31.80
C THR A 11 10.82 6.63 31.10
N ILE A 12 9.57 6.93 31.42
CA ILE A 12 8.40 6.27 30.79
C ILE A 12 7.98 6.97 29.48
N PHE A 13 8.58 8.12 29.14
CA PHE A 13 8.21 8.90 27.94
C PHE A 13 9.00 8.60 26.66
N SER A 14 9.90 7.61 26.66
CA SER A 14 10.80 7.35 25.52
C SER A 14 10.27 6.37 24.48
N GLY A 15 9.00 5.95 24.60
CA GLY A 15 8.41 4.89 23.79
C GLY A 15 7.24 5.35 22.95
N ILE A 16 7.26 6.57 22.38
CA ILE A 16 6.33 6.88 21.28
C ILE A 16 6.85 6.09 20.07
N VAL A 17 6.49 4.81 20.00
CA VAL A 17 6.49 4.07 18.74
C VAL A 17 5.48 4.80 17.89
N ILE A 18 5.97 5.74 17.07
CA ILE A 18 5.18 6.36 16.02
C ILE A 18 4.90 5.20 15.06
N ALA A 19 3.76 4.54 15.26
CA ALA A 19 3.22 3.64 14.27
C ALA A 19 3.02 4.50 13.02
N GLN A 20 3.89 4.33 12.02
CA GLN A 20 3.71 4.97 10.73
C GLN A 20 2.35 4.53 10.20
N ASN A 21 1.45 5.49 9.99
CA ASN A 21 0.11 5.21 9.52
C ASN A 21 0.22 4.81 8.05
N LYS A 22 0.03 3.52 7.78
CA LYS A 22 0.08 3.00 6.40
C LYS A 22 -1.15 3.50 5.63
N ILE A 23 -0.99 3.75 4.33
CA ILE A 23 -2.16 3.96 3.47
C ILE A 23 -3.00 2.68 3.49
N GLU A 24 -4.26 2.81 3.92
CA GLU A 24 -5.20 1.71 4.01
C GLU A 24 -6.52 2.07 3.31
N PHE A 25 -7.02 1.15 2.48
CA PHE A 25 -8.37 1.21 1.95
C PHE A 25 -9.15 0.00 2.44
N LYS A 26 -10.16 0.23 3.27
CA LYS A 26 -10.99 -0.83 3.84
C LYS A 26 -12.47 -0.60 3.59
N GLY A 27 -13.22 -1.68 3.54
CA GLY A 27 -14.66 -1.63 3.39
C GLY A 27 -15.32 -2.98 3.63
N ASN A 28 -16.63 -2.99 3.50
CA ASN A 28 -17.47 -4.19 3.57
C ASN A 28 -18.24 -4.32 2.27
N VAL A 29 -18.43 -5.55 1.81
CA VAL A 29 -19.28 -5.92 0.68
C VAL A 29 -20.31 -6.91 1.18
N ASP A 30 -21.58 -6.55 1.05
CA ASP A 30 -22.69 -7.42 1.42
C ASP A 30 -23.15 -8.25 0.21
N VAL A 31 -23.31 -9.54 0.45
CA VAL A 31 -23.65 -10.56 -0.54
C VAL A 31 -24.83 -11.38 0.00
N LYS A 32 -26.02 -10.78 -0.03
CA LYS A 32 -27.22 -11.38 0.57
C LYS A 32 -27.49 -12.77 0.00
N GLY A 33 -27.80 -13.72 0.89
CA GLY A 33 -28.21 -15.07 0.51
C GLY A 33 -27.09 -16.03 0.12
N LYS A 34 -25.81 -15.65 0.21
CA LYS A 34 -24.68 -16.57 0.00
C LYS A 34 -24.05 -17.01 1.32
N SER A 35 -23.65 -18.28 1.36
CA SER A 35 -22.81 -18.80 2.43
C SER A 35 -21.40 -18.19 2.34
N LYS A 36 -20.71 -18.17 3.48
CA LYS A 36 -19.31 -17.76 3.56
C LYS A 36 -18.42 -18.57 2.60
N GLU A 37 -18.68 -19.87 2.49
CA GLU A 37 -17.93 -20.82 1.66
C GLU A 37 -18.11 -20.52 0.16
N ASP A 38 -19.33 -20.18 -0.27
CA ASP A 38 -19.61 -19.80 -1.65
C ASP A 38 -18.92 -18.49 -2.02
N ILE A 39 -18.99 -17.49 -1.12
CA ILE A 39 -18.31 -16.20 -1.29
C ILE A 39 -16.79 -16.42 -1.40
N LYS A 40 -16.22 -17.23 -0.51
CA LYS A 40 -14.79 -17.56 -0.51
C LYS A 40 -14.37 -18.22 -1.82
N LYS A 41 -15.12 -19.23 -2.27
CA LYS A 41 -14.84 -19.94 -3.53
C LYS A 41 -14.86 -18.99 -4.73
N GLU A 42 -15.85 -18.11 -4.80
CA GLU A 42 -15.95 -17.16 -5.91
C GLU A 42 -14.82 -16.13 -5.91
N LEU A 43 -14.44 -15.62 -4.73
CA LEU A 43 -13.31 -14.71 -4.61
C LEU A 43 -11.96 -15.39 -4.91
N CYS A 44 -11.77 -16.66 -4.55
CA CYS A 44 -10.61 -17.44 -5.01
C CYS A 44 -10.56 -17.52 -6.53
N ASN A 45 -11.68 -17.88 -7.17
CA ASN A 45 -11.74 -17.97 -8.64
C ASN A 45 -11.48 -16.60 -9.30
N TRP A 46 -11.99 -15.53 -8.70
CA TRP A 46 -11.72 -14.17 -9.14
C TRP A 46 -10.22 -13.83 -9.05
N PHE A 47 -9.58 -14.15 -7.91
CA PHE A 47 -8.13 -13.97 -7.75
C PHE A 47 -7.33 -14.73 -8.79
N ASP A 48 -7.66 -16.00 -9.04
CA ASP A 48 -6.97 -16.85 -10.01
C ASP A 48 -7.09 -16.31 -11.45
N GLY A 49 -8.23 -15.69 -11.78
CA GLY A 49 -8.45 -15.05 -13.07
C GLY A 49 -7.77 -13.68 -13.22
N TYR A 50 -7.44 -13.02 -12.12
CA TYR A 50 -6.96 -11.65 -12.11
C TYR A 50 -5.42 -11.63 -12.02
N ARG A 51 -4.76 -11.54 -13.19
CA ARG A 51 -3.30 -11.65 -13.39
C ARG A 51 -2.43 -10.79 -12.46
N THR A 52 -3.02 -9.74 -11.92
CA THR A 52 -2.38 -8.78 -11.03
C THR A 52 -2.09 -9.35 -9.65
N PHE A 53 -2.81 -10.38 -9.20
CA PHE A 53 -2.62 -10.97 -7.89
C PHE A 53 -1.71 -12.20 -7.96
N LYS A 54 -0.75 -12.26 -7.03
CA LYS A 54 0.13 -13.41 -6.79
C LYS A 54 0.11 -13.74 -5.30
N ASP A 55 0.50 -14.97 -4.99
CA ASP A 55 0.74 -15.45 -3.63
C ASP A 55 -0.48 -15.38 -2.69
N LEU A 56 -1.51 -16.19 -3.00
CA LEU A 56 -2.63 -16.42 -2.10
C LEU A 56 -2.15 -17.21 -0.87
N LEU A 57 -2.03 -16.53 0.26
CA LEU A 57 -1.85 -17.13 1.56
C LEU A 57 -3.23 -17.36 2.18
N ASN A 58 -3.74 -18.60 2.07
CA ASN A 58 -4.91 -19.06 2.82
C ASN A 58 -4.50 -19.36 4.27
N ASN A 59 -4.24 -18.29 5.02
CA ASN A 59 -3.64 -18.36 6.35
C ASN A 59 -4.63 -18.70 7.47
N LYS A 60 -5.95 -18.59 7.23
CA LYS A 60 -7.02 -18.93 8.19
C LYS A 60 -8.28 -19.40 7.47
N VAL A 61 -9.15 -20.13 8.18
CA VAL A 61 -10.41 -20.67 7.65
C VAL A 61 -11.24 -19.60 6.94
N ASP A 62 -11.29 -18.39 7.50
CA ASP A 62 -12.16 -17.29 7.06
C ASP A 62 -11.39 -16.05 6.57
N THR A 63 -10.13 -16.24 6.16
CA THR A 63 -9.30 -15.14 5.66
C THR A 63 -8.52 -15.57 4.44
N ILE A 64 -8.44 -14.68 3.45
CA ILE A 64 -7.53 -14.79 2.32
C ILE A 64 -6.66 -13.55 2.31
N THR A 65 -5.35 -13.76 2.17
CA THR A 65 -4.41 -12.66 1.92
C THR A 65 -3.73 -12.90 0.57
N GLY A 66 -3.67 -11.88 -0.27
CA GLY A 66 -2.98 -11.93 -1.55
C GLY A 66 -2.11 -10.69 -1.74
N LYS A 67 -1.19 -10.73 -2.70
CA LYS A 67 -0.39 -9.58 -3.12
C LYS A 67 -0.76 -9.15 -4.52
N GLY A 68 -1.05 -7.87 -4.73
CA GLY A 68 -1.27 -7.30 -6.05
C GLY A 68 -0.13 -6.36 -6.46
N HIS A 69 -0.14 -5.92 -7.71
CA HIS A 69 0.78 -4.88 -8.18
C HIS A 69 0.17 -3.96 -9.25
N PHE A 70 0.67 -2.74 -9.43
CA PHE A 70 0.33 -1.92 -10.59
C PHE A 70 1.48 -0.97 -10.93
N PRO A 71 1.62 -0.55 -12.20
CA PRO A 71 2.74 0.28 -12.60
C PRO A 71 2.69 1.65 -11.95
N PHE A 72 3.86 2.16 -11.59
CA PHE A 72 4.11 3.55 -11.25
C PHE A 72 4.93 4.18 -12.38
N ILE A 73 4.35 5.20 -13.01
CA ILE A 73 5.01 5.97 -14.06
C ILE A 73 4.87 7.43 -13.67
N THR A 74 6.00 8.12 -13.46
CA THR A 74 6.00 9.53 -13.09
C THR A 74 6.16 10.41 -14.32
N ASP A 75 5.34 11.47 -14.38
CA ASP A 75 5.50 12.58 -15.33
C ASP A 75 6.15 13.81 -14.66
N ALA A 76 6.68 13.65 -13.42
CA ALA A 76 7.28 14.75 -12.68
C ALA A 76 8.53 15.25 -13.41
N ASP A 77 8.39 16.39 -14.08
CA ASP A 77 9.48 17.04 -14.79
C ASP A 77 10.53 17.50 -13.78
N LEU A 78 11.77 17.02 -13.95
CA LEU A 78 12.92 17.61 -13.27
C LEU A 78 13.15 18.95 -13.97
N GLN A 79 12.77 20.07 -13.33
CA GLN A 79 12.93 21.38 -13.96
C GLN A 79 14.37 21.54 -14.47
N GLY A 80 14.52 21.68 -15.79
CA GLY A 80 15.82 21.75 -16.47
C GLY A 80 16.38 20.42 -16.99
N ALA A 81 15.55 19.37 -17.15
CA ALA A 81 15.95 18.01 -17.55
C ALA A 81 16.77 17.94 -18.85
N ASP A 82 18.07 18.07 -18.68
CA ASP A 82 19.09 17.47 -19.51
C ASP A 82 19.02 15.93 -19.41
N LYS A 83 20.06 15.25 -19.89
CA LYS A 83 20.16 13.79 -19.84
C LYS A 83 19.96 13.22 -18.42
N ALA A 84 20.38 13.93 -17.38
CA ALA A 84 20.30 13.46 -16.00
C ALA A 84 18.85 13.40 -15.48
N GLY A 85 17.99 14.32 -15.91
CA GLY A 85 16.58 14.31 -15.54
C GLY A 85 15.84 13.07 -16.07
N LYS A 86 16.13 12.68 -17.30
CA LYS A 86 15.55 11.47 -17.92
C LYS A 86 16.01 10.19 -17.21
N GLU A 87 17.30 10.10 -16.90
CA GLU A 87 17.85 8.96 -16.16
C GLU A 87 17.22 8.83 -14.76
N ALA A 88 16.96 9.95 -14.07
CA ALA A 88 16.30 9.94 -12.77
C ALA A 88 14.83 9.47 -12.86
N ILE A 89 14.08 9.90 -13.88
CA ILE A 89 12.71 9.42 -14.12
C ILE A 89 12.71 7.90 -14.40
N GLU A 90 13.61 7.42 -15.25
CA GLU A 90 13.73 5.99 -15.57
C GLU A 90 14.05 5.15 -14.32
N LYS A 91 14.91 5.67 -13.43
CA LYS A 91 15.26 5.02 -12.15
C LYS A 91 14.11 4.94 -11.15
N VAL A 92 13.21 5.93 -11.17
CA VAL A 92 12.06 6.00 -10.28
C VAL A 92 10.87 5.19 -10.81
N ASN A 93 10.70 5.09 -12.13
CA ASN A 93 9.62 4.32 -12.72
C ASN A 93 9.69 2.86 -12.32
N GLY A 94 8.54 2.24 -12.06
CA GLY A 94 8.51 0.95 -11.39
C GLY A 94 7.12 0.38 -11.23
N MET A 95 6.94 -0.34 -10.14
CA MET A 95 5.70 -0.97 -9.76
C MET A 95 5.41 -0.67 -8.28
N PHE A 96 4.16 -0.41 -7.97
CA PHE A 96 3.67 -0.64 -6.61
C PHE A 96 3.30 -2.09 -6.46
N THR A 97 3.65 -2.69 -5.33
CA THR A 97 2.98 -3.89 -4.83
C THR A 97 2.13 -3.51 -3.62
N TYR A 98 1.11 -4.31 -3.32
CA TYR A 98 0.23 -4.08 -2.18
C TYR A 98 -0.31 -5.41 -1.67
N THR A 99 -0.75 -5.43 -0.41
CA THR A 99 -1.42 -6.57 0.21
C THR A 99 -2.93 -6.34 0.18
N ILE A 100 -3.70 -7.35 -0.21
CA ILE A 100 -5.15 -7.40 -0.01
C ILE A 100 -5.49 -8.49 0.99
N THR A 101 -6.26 -8.15 2.01
CA THR A 101 -6.80 -9.10 2.99
C THR A 101 -8.31 -9.09 2.91
N LEU A 102 -8.90 -10.27 2.70
CA LEU A 102 -10.35 -10.49 2.70
C LEU A 102 -10.73 -11.33 3.91
N VAL A 103 -11.76 -10.91 4.64
CA VAL A 103 -12.32 -11.64 5.79
C VAL A 103 -13.78 -11.96 5.49
N PHE A 104 -14.10 -13.26 5.51
CA PHE A 104 -15.38 -13.77 5.03
C PHE A 104 -16.38 -13.94 6.17
N ARG A 105 -17.66 -13.65 5.90
CA ARG A 105 -18.79 -13.95 6.79
C ARG A 105 -19.98 -14.44 5.96
N ASN A 106 -20.98 -15.02 6.62
CA ASN A 106 -22.24 -15.30 5.94
C ASN A 106 -22.86 -13.98 5.46
N GLY A 107 -23.26 -13.95 4.19
CA GLY A 107 -23.88 -12.77 3.61
C GLY A 107 -22.92 -11.62 3.27
N GLY A 108 -21.59 -11.80 3.29
CA GLY A 108 -20.65 -10.75 2.87
C GLY A 108 -19.18 -11.00 3.20
N TYR A 109 -18.35 -9.99 2.95
CA TYR A 109 -16.93 -10.00 3.32
C TYR A 109 -16.43 -8.57 3.58
N SER A 110 -15.38 -8.43 4.39
CA SER A 110 -14.63 -7.18 4.50
C SER A 110 -13.32 -7.28 3.73
N TYR A 111 -12.85 -6.17 3.17
CA TYR A 111 -11.57 -6.08 2.49
C TYR A 111 -10.69 -5.01 3.13
N ILE A 112 -9.37 -5.21 3.04
CA ILE A 112 -8.34 -4.23 3.42
C ILE A 112 -7.24 -4.29 2.35
N PHE A 113 -6.96 -3.16 1.70
CA PHE A 113 -5.78 -2.96 0.86
C PHE A 113 -4.77 -2.14 1.65
N THR A 114 -3.54 -2.63 1.77
CA THR A 114 -2.49 -2.02 2.60
C THR A 114 -1.10 -2.36 2.05
N ASP A 115 -0.05 -1.91 2.74
CA ASP A 115 1.36 -2.19 2.42
C ASP A 115 1.76 -1.80 0.99
N PHE A 116 1.24 -0.67 0.50
CA PHE A 116 1.65 -0.14 -0.81
C PHE A 116 3.15 0.14 -0.81
N THR A 117 3.92 -0.67 -1.52
CA THR A 117 5.39 -0.63 -1.52
C THR A 117 5.87 -0.39 -2.93
N HIS A 118 6.68 0.65 -3.11
CA HIS A 118 7.32 0.97 -4.37
C HIS A 118 8.50 0.03 -4.65
N TYR A 119 8.63 -0.39 -5.90
CA TYR A 119 9.79 -1.12 -6.41
C TYR A 119 10.20 -0.50 -7.75
N PRO A 120 11.40 0.11 -7.85
CA PRO A 120 11.88 0.65 -9.12
C PRO A 120 12.10 -0.48 -10.15
N SER A 121 11.97 -0.14 -11.44
CA SER A 121 12.16 -1.10 -12.54
C SER A 121 13.59 -1.62 -12.62
N ASP A 122 14.56 -0.74 -12.33
CA ASP A 122 15.96 -1.13 -12.14
C ASP A 122 16.17 -1.52 -10.67
N SER A 123 16.41 -2.80 -10.41
CA SER A 123 16.67 -3.31 -9.05
C SER A 123 17.98 -2.80 -8.44
N LYS A 124 18.85 -2.19 -9.23
CA LYS A 124 20.07 -1.51 -8.78
C LYS A 124 19.86 -0.01 -8.58
N SER A 125 18.65 0.50 -8.83
CA SER A 125 18.30 1.90 -8.62
C SER A 125 18.53 2.28 -7.17
N ASP A 126 19.12 3.45 -6.99
CA ASP A 126 19.25 4.16 -5.72
C ASP A 126 17.97 4.94 -5.35
N MET A 127 16.91 4.82 -6.17
CA MET A 127 15.61 5.47 -5.99
C MET A 127 14.56 4.45 -5.55
N ASP A 128 14.55 4.14 -4.26
CA ASP A 128 13.57 3.25 -3.63
C ASP A 128 12.86 3.95 -2.48
N PHE A 129 11.57 4.19 -2.69
CA PHE A 129 10.67 4.86 -1.76
C PHE A 129 10.03 3.90 -0.73
N GLY A 130 10.23 2.59 -0.87
CA GLY A 130 9.75 1.59 0.09
C GLY A 130 8.23 1.64 0.30
N ILE A 131 7.80 1.44 1.55
CA ILE A 131 6.37 1.48 1.92
C ILE A 131 5.89 2.93 1.92
N ILE A 132 4.83 3.19 1.17
CA ILE A 132 4.16 4.49 1.12
C ILE A 132 3.19 4.61 2.30
N THR A 133 3.50 5.53 3.21
CA THR A 133 2.67 5.86 4.39
C THR A 133 1.66 6.94 4.04
N ASP A 134 0.79 7.35 4.97
CA ASP A 134 -0.13 8.48 4.78
C ASP A 134 0.53 9.85 5.01
N ASP A 135 1.80 9.85 5.43
CA ASP A 135 2.58 11.06 5.68
C ASP A 135 2.78 11.82 4.37
N LEU A 136 2.33 13.07 4.35
CA LEU A 136 2.46 13.94 3.16
C LEU A 136 3.90 14.42 2.92
N GLN A 137 4.77 14.27 3.92
CA GLN A 137 6.19 14.61 3.84
C GLN A 137 7.00 13.35 3.57
N LEU A 138 8.08 13.48 2.80
CA LEU A 138 8.97 12.38 2.50
C LEU A 138 9.68 11.92 3.79
N PRO A 139 9.58 10.63 4.17
CA PRO A 139 10.30 10.12 5.33
C PRO A 139 11.82 10.24 5.14
N SER A 140 12.54 10.62 6.19
CA SER A 140 13.99 10.85 6.13
C SER A 140 14.81 9.58 5.82
N ASN A 141 14.20 8.40 5.89
CA ASN A 141 14.82 7.12 5.60
C ASN A 141 14.62 6.64 4.15
N VAL A 142 13.88 7.39 3.33
CA VAL A 142 13.72 7.07 1.90
C VAL A 142 15.02 7.32 1.15
N LYS A 143 15.38 6.38 0.26
CA LYS A 143 16.54 6.53 -0.62
C LYS A 143 16.11 7.28 -1.88
N CYS A 144 16.40 8.58 -1.90
CA CYS A 144 16.27 9.41 -3.09
C CYS A 144 17.52 10.29 -3.20
N THR A 145 18.32 10.07 -4.25
CA THR A 145 19.65 10.70 -4.42
C THR A 145 19.61 11.99 -5.25
N SER A 146 18.41 12.41 -5.65
CA SER A 146 18.15 13.66 -6.39
C SER A 146 17.87 14.83 -5.45
N ASP A 147 17.53 15.98 -6.02
CA ASP A 147 17.09 17.16 -5.27
C ASP A 147 15.89 16.84 -4.36
N GLY A 148 15.91 17.39 -3.14
CA GLY A 148 14.90 17.10 -2.11
C GLY A 148 13.49 17.54 -2.50
N GLU A 149 13.34 18.67 -3.19
CA GLU A 149 12.02 19.13 -3.66
C GLU A 149 11.47 18.22 -4.74
N TRP A 150 12.34 17.73 -5.63
CA TRP A 150 11.94 16.74 -6.62
C TRP A 150 11.53 15.42 -5.97
N CYS A 151 12.31 14.91 -5.01
CA CYS A 151 11.95 13.69 -4.26
C CYS A 151 10.59 13.82 -3.55
N GLU A 152 10.32 14.96 -2.94
CA GLU A 152 9.02 15.30 -2.35
C GLU A 152 7.89 15.34 -3.39
N SER A 153 8.18 15.83 -4.61
CA SER A 153 7.21 15.82 -5.71
C SER A 153 6.86 14.39 -6.16
N ILE A 154 7.86 13.52 -6.24
CA ILE A 154 7.68 12.09 -6.54
C ILE A 154 6.83 11.43 -5.46
N TRP A 155 7.12 11.70 -4.18
CA TRP A 155 6.35 11.15 -3.06
C TRP A 155 4.87 11.52 -3.10
N LYS A 156 4.56 12.79 -3.40
CA LYS A 156 3.19 13.28 -3.57
C LYS A 156 2.52 12.65 -4.80
N GLU A 157 3.26 12.44 -5.88
CA GLU A 157 2.76 11.78 -7.07
C GLU A 157 2.43 10.30 -6.82
N MET A 158 3.28 9.58 -6.08
CA MET A 158 3.01 8.21 -5.62
C MET A 158 1.71 8.12 -4.83
N HIS A 159 1.51 9.04 -3.87
CA HIS A 159 0.27 9.16 -3.10
C HIS A 159 -0.95 9.37 -4.01
N ARG A 160 -0.84 10.28 -4.97
CA ARG A 160 -1.91 10.60 -5.91
C ARG A 160 -2.29 9.37 -6.74
N GLN A 161 -1.31 8.65 -7.27
CA GLN A 161 -1.56 7.45 -8.07
C GLN A 161 -2.17 6.32 -7.24
N ILE A 162 -1.70 6.08 -6.02
CA ILE A 162 -2.31 5.09 -5.11
C ILE A 162 -3.78 5.45 -4.84
N LYS A 163 -4.06 6.71 -4.47
CA LYS A 163 -5.43 7.20 -4.22
C LYS A 163 -6.33 7.12 -5.45
N ALA A 164 -5.78 7.25 -6.66
CA ALA A 164 -6.52 7.12 -7.90
C ALA A 164 -6.75 5.65 -8.32
N LYS A 165 -5.76 4.77 -8.12
CA LYS A 165 -5.78 3.38 -8.61
C LYS A 165 -6.46 2.43 -7.63
N ALA A 166 -6.26 2.58 -6.31
CA ALA A 166 -6.84 1.67 -5.32
C ALA A 166 -8.38 1.57 -5.39
N PRO A 167 -9.15 2.67 -5.55
CA PRO A 167 -10.60 2.57 -5.73
C PRO A 167 -11.02 1.77 -6.97
N LEU A 168 -10.25 1.86 -8.06
CA LEU A 168 -10.53 1.09 -9.28
C LEU A 168 -10.33 -0.41 -9.04
N LEU A 169 -9.28 -0.79 -8.30
CA LEU A 169 -9.01 -2.17 -7.89
C LEU A 169 -10.09 -2.70 -6.93
N ILE A 170 -10.59 -1.87 -6.02
CA ILE A 170 -11.73 -2.21 -5.16
C ILE A 170 -12.99 -2.43 -6.01
N GLY A 171 -13.19 -1.60 -7.04
CA GLY A 171 -14.31 -1.71 -7.96
C GLY A 171 -14.32 -3.01 -8.78
N THR A 172 -13.19 -3.71 -8.91
CA THR A 172 -13.14 -4.99 -9.62
C THR A 172 -13.46 -6.20 -8.75
N LEU A 173 -13.50 -6.05 -7.42
CA LEU A 173 -13.96 -7.10 -6.52
C LEU A 173 -15.40 -7.51 -6.90
N PRO A 174 -15.77 -8.80 -6.76
CA PRO A 174 -17.15 -9.24 -6.99
C PRO A 174 -18.14 -8.45 -6.12
N HIS A 175 -18.90 -7.56 -6.76
CA HIS A 175 -20.02 -6.82 -6.19
C HIS A 175 -21.32 -7.45 -6.68
N TYR A 176 -22.25 -7.71 -5.77
CA TYR A 176 -23.56 -8.22 -6.13
C TYR A 176 -24.53 -7.07 -6.05
N ALA A 177 -24.88 -6.51 -7.22
CA ALA A 177 -26.08 -5.70 -7.29
C ALA A 177 -27.25 -6.61 -6.89
N SER A 178 -27.96 -6.26 -5.81
CA SER A 178 -29.27 -6.84 -5.56
C SER A 178 -30.14 -6.50 -6.76
N LYS A 179 -30.39 -7.49 -7.63
CA LYS A 179 -31.45 -7.42 -8.61
C LYS A 179 -32.80 -7.42 -7.91
#